data_AF-A0A7M5XCQ4-F1
#
_entry.id   AF-A0A7M5XCQ4-F1
#
_cell.length_a   1.000
_cell.length_b   1.000
_cell.length_c   1.000
_cell.angle_alpha   90.00
_cell.angle_beta   90.00
_cell.angle_gamma   90.00
#
_symmetry.space_group_name_H-M   'P 1'
#
loop_
_entity.id
_entity.type
_entity.pdbx_description
1 polymer ?
#
loop_
_entity_poly.entity_id
_entity_poly.type
_entity_poly.pdbx_seq_one_letter_code
_entity_poly.pdbx_strand_id
1 'polypeptide(L)'
;MWRLGDRDLPSNIDFDGGSDWICLNRKFVDYLVHSDDTLVTGMKHMYRYALLPAESFFHVVLRNSRYCTSFAKGNMRLANWKRKLGCRCQYKHIVDWCGCSPNDFKPEDLVRLQSQTINHFARKFEPIVNQEIINLLDEWLFGKPETPLIARNVYWENVYHSRHDNGSKFDMILTALQSFSRVASKEQTVNDCEFFPIWRPEQATLYMLNDTFHGVLSQQEYKVIAGRTLRETIPMETYFQPIRFLEMKNGNMSEPANRLQSLAVGTSWDQKERIFRNIAGIIGPRDEPVLVHRWVHGPEFHVRIVWQDPLNVIAGMYQMKVDKTWVISFHKPKFNKPLRPGTWTVKIVFNDDITLGLTKFLVIPQNYYDGKEGVLNDVIATNNGPPAGLYASDYVVEFDRAANDTSERVVEFAKNSKSIGSSLEGWIDSIMQQHWKFVGICVSSERTGVKNKCIAQLPSCSNTDWSSKSPDPKSEVKRIEPNGYLS
;
A
#
# COMPACT_ATOMS: atom_id res chain seq x y z
N MET A 1 -0.39 -23.53 6.16
CA MET A 1 -0.48 -24.90 5.58
C MET A 1 0.78 -25.65 5.96
N TRP A 2 0.64 -26.61 6.86
CA TRP A 2 1.77 -27.33 7.45
C TRP A 2 2.12 -28.58 6.63
N ARG A 3 3.41 -28.83 6.39
CA ARG A 3 3.87 -30.05 5.75
C ARG A 3 4.15 -31.13 6.80
N LEU A 4 3.34 -32.19 6.82
CA LEU A 4 3.40 -33.22 7.88
C LEU A 4 4.33 -34.40 7.57
N GLY A 5 4.72 -34.58 6.31
CA GLY A 5 5.57 -35.70 5.87
C GLY A 5 5.30 -36.07 4.43
N ASP A 6 5.90 -37.17 4.01
CA ASP A 6 5.72 -37.75 2.68
C ASP A 6 4.51 -38.70 2.66
N ARG A 7 3.97 -38.95 1.48
CA ARG A 7 2.90 -39.93 1.24
C ARG A 7 3.03 -40.55 -0.14
N ASP A 8 2.60 -41.79 -0.27
CA ASP A 8 2.57 -42.47 -1.56
C ASP A 8 1.39 -42.01 -2.44
N LEU A 9 1.60 -42.01 -3.75
CA LEU A 9 0.54 -41.78 -4.72
C LEU A 9 -0.13 -43.11 -5.11
N PRO A 10 -1.47 -43.18 -5.25
CA PRO A 10 -2.16 -44.35 -5.78
C PRO A 10 -1.63 -44.77 -7.15
N SER A 11 -1.32 -46.06 -7.34
CA SER A 11 -0.62 -46.57 -8.53
C SER A 11 -1.48 -46.61 -9.81
N ASN A 12 -2.81 -46.63 -9.67
CA ASN A 12 -3.75 -46.86 -10.78
C ASN A 12 -4.50 -45.58 -11.19
N ILE A 13 -3.91 -44.41 -10.93
CA ILE A 13 -4.49 -43.09 -11.23
C ILE A 13 -3.49 -42.32 -12.09
N ASP A 14 -3.96 -41.79 -13.22
CA ASP A 14 -3.19 -40.86 -14.05
C ASP A 14 -3.20 -39.48 -13.41
N PHE A 15 -2.06 -39.08 -12.83
CA PHE A 15 -1.90 -37.78 -12.17
C PHE A 15 -1.53 -36.69 -13.20
N ASP A 16 -2.32 -35.62 -13.21
CA ASP A 16 -2.11 -34.45 -14.06
C ASP A 16 -2.44 -33.17 -13.27
N GLY A 17 -2.01 -32.02 -13.78
CA GLY A 17 -2.25 -30.74 -13.15
C GLY A 17 -1.85 -29.56 -14.04
N GLY A 18 -2.26 -28.38 -13.61
CA GLY A 18 -2.07 -27.15 -14.36
C GLY A 18 -2.69 -25.97 -13.64
N SER A 19 -3.37 -25.11 -14.38
CA SER A 19 -4.01 -23.94 -13.78
C SER A 19 -5.27 -24.35 -13.00
N ASP A 20 -5.45 -23.75 -11.84
CA ASP A 20 -6.69 -23.74 -11.05
C ASP A 20 -7.82 -22.89 -11.67
N TRP A 21 -7.53 -22.09 -12.70
CA TRP A 21 -8.53 -21.38 -13.50
C TRP A 21 -8.97 -22.26 -14.66
N ILE A 22 -10.16 -22.83 -14.56
CA ILE A 22 -10.69 -23.81 -15.51
C ILE A 22 -12.14 -23.50 -15.89
N CYS A 23 -12.65 -24.17 -16.91
CA CYS A 23 -14.05 -24.15 -17.31
C CYS A 23 -14.60 -25.56 -17.27
N LEU A 24 -15.64 -25.79 -16.45
CA LEU A 24 -16.26 -27.09 -16.27
C LEU A 24 -17.71 -27.03 -16.77
N ASN A 25 -18.11 -28.01 -17.57
CA ASN A 25 -19.51 -28.11 -17.98
C ASN A 25 -20.37 -28.68 -16.83
N ARG A 26 -21.67 -28.39 -16.87
CA ARG A 26 -22.62 -28.82 -15.82
C ARG A 26 -22.61 -30.32 -15.56
N LYS A 27 -22.45 -31.17 -16.59
CA LYS A 27 -22.48 -32.64 -16.44
C LYS A 27 -21.30 -33.14 -15.61
N PHE A 28 -20.12 -32.59 -15.84
CA PHE A 28 -18.94 -32.98 -15.05
C PHE A 28 -18.99 -32.42 -13.63
N VAL A 29 -19.49 -31.18 -13.44
CA VAL A 29 -19.73 -30.63 -12.10
C VAL A 29 -20.72 -31.48 -11.31
N ASP A 30 -21.83 -31.86 -11.93
CA ASP A 30 -22.85 -32.72 -11.31
C ASP A 30 -22.26 -34.05 -10.84
N TYR A 31 -21.43 -34.67 -11.68
CA TYR A 31 -20.67 -35.87 -11.34
C TYR A 31 -19.72 -35.66 -10.15
N LEU A 32 -18.94 -34.57 -10.12
CA LEU A 32 -18.03 -34.26 -9.02
C LEU A 32 -18.77 -34.07 -7.69
N VAL A 33 -19.96 -33.47 -7.72
CA VAL A 33 -20.75 -33.17 -6.52
C VAL A 33 -21.44 -34.42 -5.99
N HIS A 34 -22.16 -35.15 -6.86
CA HIS A 34 -23.12 -36.18 -6.45
C HIS A 34 -22.61 -37.62 -6.62
N SER A 35 -21.47 -37.87 -7.28
CA SER A 35 -20.95 -39.24 -7.40
C SER A 35 -20.34 -39.73 -6.09
N ASP A 36 -20.73 -40.94 -5.70
CA ASP A 36 -20.17 -41.71 -4.59
C ASP A 36 -19.21 -42.83 -5.08
N ASP A 37 -18.79 -42.78 -6.34
CA ASP A 37 -17.82 -43.76 -6.85
C ASP A 37 -16.46 -43.65 -6.13
N THR A 38 -15.67 -44.72 -6.25
CA THR A 38 -14.39 -44.86 -5.56
C THR A 38 -13.36 -43.81 -5.99
N LEU A 39 -13.42 -43.34 -7.24
CA LEU A 39 -12.53 -42.32 -7.76
C LEU A 39 -12.81 -40.97 -7.10
N VAL A 40 -14.06 -40.51 -7.15
CA VAL A 40 -14.45 -39.18 -6.65
C VAL A 40 -14.30 -39.12 -5.13
N THR A 41 -14.77 -40.14 -4.41
CA THR A 41 -14.65 -40.21 -2.95
C THR A 41 -13.18 -40.29 -2.51
N GLY A 42 -12.38 -41.14 -3.15
CA GLY A 42 -10.94 -41.28 -2.88
C GLY A 42 -10.14 -40.02 -3.18
N MET A 43 -10.39 -39.37 -4.32
CA MET A 43 -9.71 -38.11 -4.69
C MET A 43 -10.12 -36.96 -3.77
N LYS A 44 -11.41 -36.84 -3.38
CA LYS A 44 -11.84 -35.85 -2.37
C LYS A 44 -11.08 -36.03 -1.06
N HIS A 45 -10.91 -37.28 -0.59
CA HIS A 45 -10.14 -37.57 0.62
C HIS A 45 -8.66 -37.20 0.46
N MET A 46 -8.03 -37.60 -0.64
CA MET A 46 -6.61 -37.33 -0.90
C MET A 46 -6.31 -35.82 -1.00
N TYR A 47 -7.13 -35.07 -1.73
CA TYR A 47 -6.92 -33.63 -1.96
C TYR A 47 -7.33 -32.74 -0.78
N ARG A 48 -8.09 -33.28 0.20
CA ARG A 48 -8.33 -32.61 1.49
C ARG A 48 -7.03 -32.23 2.21
N TYR A 49 -5.96 -33.00 1.98
CA TYR A 49 -4.64 -32.83 2.59
C TYR A 49 -3.55 -32.49 1.55
N ALA A 50 -3.93 -31.88 0.42
CA ALA A 50 -2.99 -31.46 -0.61
C ALA A 50 -2.73 -29.95 -0.57
N LEU A 51 -1.50 -29.54 -0.91
CA LEU A 51 -1.18 -28.16 -1.23
C LEU A 51 -1.69 -27.83 -2.64
N LEU A 52 -2.23 -26.61 -2.84
CA LEU A 52 -2.78 -26.14 -4.13
C LEU A 52 -3.74 -27.17 -4.79
N PRO A 53 -4.74 -27.68 -4.07
CA PRO A 53 -5.50 -28.85 -4.53
C PRO A 53 -6.26 -28.60 -5.85
N ALA A 54 -6.73 -27.37 -6.07
CA ALA A 54 -7.45 -26.98 -7.29
C ALA A 54 -6.58 -27.03 -8.56
N GLU A 55 -5.25 -26.92 -8.44
CA GLU A 55 -4.33 -27.01 -9.58
C GLU A 55 -4.23 -28.44 -10.15
N SER A 56 -4.77 -29.46 -9.47
CA SER A 56 -4.63 -30.85 -9.92
C SER A 56 -5.89 -31.71 -9.74
N PHE A 57 -6.69 -31.52 -8.68
CA PHE A 57 -7.88 -32.34 -8.40
C PHE A 57 -8.81 -32.52 -9.61
N PHE A 58 -9.20 -31.42 -10.26
CA PHE A 58 -10.13 -31.47 -11.40
C PHE A 58 -9.53 -32.18 -12.62
N HIS A 59 -8.22 -32.01 -12.86
CA HIS A 59 -7.50 -32.65 -13.94
C HIS A 59 -7.47 -34.16 -13.74
N VAL A 60 -7.08 -34.60 -12.54
CA VAL A 60 -7.01 -36.02 -12.18
C VAL A 60 -8.37 -36.69 -12.27
N VAL A 61 -9.40 -36.11 -11.64
CA VAL A 61 -10.74 -36.72 -11.68
C VAL A 61 -11.28 -36.77 -13.12
N LEU A 62 -11.07 -35.73 -13.92
CA LEU A 62 -11.53 -35.73 -15.32
C LEU A 62 -10.87 -36.83 -16.13
N ARG A 63 -9.53 -36.96 -16.07
CA ARG A 63 -8.75 -37.94 -16.84
C ARG A 63 -9.06 -39.38 -16.47
N ASN A 64 -9.39 -39.64 -15.21
CA ASN A 64 -9.64 -41.00 -14.72
C ASN A 64 -11.14 -41.37 -14.66
N SER A 65 -12.03 -40.45 -15.00
CA SER A 65 -13.49 -40.69 -14.99
C SER A 65 -14.04 -41.05 -16.36
N ARG A 66 -15.33 -41.42 -16.39
CA ARG A 66 -16.12 -41.59 -17.64
C ARG A 66 -16.19 -40.34 -18.53
N TYR A 67 -15.74 -39.18 -18.05
CA TYR A 67 -15.72 -37.91 -18.81
C TYR A 67 -14.35 -37.61 -19.45
N CYS A 68 -13.38 -38.53 -19.40
CA CYS A 68 -12.01 -38.31 -19.88
C CYS A 68 -11.93 -37.84 -21.35
N THR A 69 -12.86 -38.25 -22.21
CA THR A 69 -12.93 -37.84 -23.62
C THR A 69 -13.41 -36.40 -23.83
N SER A 70 -13.91 -35.74 -22.79
CA SER A 70 -14.34 -34.32 -22.83
C SER A 70 -13.23 -33.34 -22.46
N PHE A 71 -12.01 -33.82 -22.22
CA PHE A 71 -10.87 -32.97 -21.94
C PHE A 71 -10.52 -32.10 -23.16
N ALA A 72 -10.53 -30.79 -22.97
CA ALA A 72 -10.04 -29.82 -23.95
C ALA A 72 -8.70 -29.25 -23.48
N LYS A 73 -7.72 -29.20 -24.38
CA LYS A 73 -6.41 -28.63 -24.07
C LYS A 73 -6.50 -27.10 -24.05
N GLY A 74 -6.18 -26.51 -22.89
CA GLY A 74 -6.24 -25.07 -22.66
C GLY A 74 -7.41 -24.69 -21.75
N ASN A 75 -7.26 -23.60 -21.02
CA ASN A 75 -8.26 -23.13 -20.05
C ASN A 75 -8.94 -21.81 -20.45
N MET A 76 -8.67 -21.33 -21.68
CA MET A 76 -9.15 -20.05 -22.21
C MET A 76 -8.71 -18.84 -21.36
N ARG A 77 -7.59 -18.95 -20.63
CA ARG A 77 -7.02 -17.88 -19.80
C ARG A 77 -5.62 -17.50 -20.24
N LEU A 78 -5.35 -16.20 -20.24
CA LEU A 78 -3.98 -15.68 -20.29
C LEU A 78 -3.51 -15.27 -18.89
N ALA A 79 -2.49 -15.96 -18.36
CA ALA A 79 -1.83 -15.58 -17.12
C ALA A 79 -0.45 -14.95 -17.39
N ASN A 80 -0.17 -13.77 -16.83
CA ASN A 80 1.08 -13.02 -17.07
C ASN A 80 2.26 -13.55 -16.23
N TRP A 81 2.76 -14.74 -16.57
CA TRP A 81 3.88 -15.35 -15.85
C TRP A 81 5.23 -14.70 -16.21
N LYS A 82 5.77 -13.85 -15.32
CA LYS A 82 7.15 -13.35 -15.40
C LYS A 82 7.97 -13.96 -14.25
N ARG A 83 8.43 -15.22 -14.40
CA ARG A 83 9.03 -16.03 -13.31
C ARG A 83 10.19 -15.34 -12.56
N LYS A 84 11.02 -14.55 -13.25
CA LYS A 84 12.13 -13.79 -12.62
C LYS A 84 11.64 -12.78 -11.56
N LEU A 85 10.39 -12.35 -11.64
CA LEU A 85 9.74 -11.43 -10.69
C LEU A 85 8.78 -12.18 -9.75
N GLY A 86 7.93 -13.05 -10.30
CA GLY A 86 6.83 -13.66 -9.56
C GLY A 86 7.16 -14.86 -8.66
N CYS A 87 8.36 -15.45 -8.78
CA CYS A 87 8.79 -16.60 -7.99
C CYS A 87 9.81 -16.18 -6.91
N ARG A 88 9.33 -15.68 -5.76
CA ARG A 88 10.18 -15.15 -4.68
C ARG A 88 9.97 -15.85 -3.33
N CYS A 89 9.27 -16.97 -3.31
CA CYS A 89 8.89 -17.69 -2.07
C CYS A 89 8.20 -16.76 -1.04
N GLN A 90 7.42 -15.79 -1.53
CA GLN A 90 6.82 -14.73 -0.73
C GLN A 90 5.78 -15.24 0.30
N TYR A 91 5.26 -16.45 0.10
CA TYR A 91 4.23 -17.06 0.92
C TYR A 91 4.77 -18.02 2.00
N LYS A 92 6.08 -18.07 2.23
CA LYS A 92 6.70 -18.99 3.20
C LYS A 92 6.18 -18.84 4.64
N HIS A 93 5.65 -17.67 4.99
CA HIS A 93 5.03 -17.39 6.30
C HIS A 93 3.58 -17.91 6.40
N ILE A 94 2.98 -18.35 5.29
CA ILE A 94 1.60 -18.87 5.19
C ILE A 94 1.61 -20.38 4.94
N VAL A 95 2.54 -20.86 4.12
CA VAL A 95 2.63 -22.26 3.69
C VAL A 95 4.08 -22.75 3.77
N ASP A 96 4.27 -24.02 4.14
CA ASP A 96 5.58 -24.70 4.20
C ASP A 96 6.10 -25.09 2.80
N TRP A 97 6.01 -24.17 1.84
CA TRP A 97 6.41 -24.37 0.45
C TRP A 97 6.77 -23.05 -0.22
N CYS A 98 7.49 -23.11 -1.34
CA CYS A 98 7.73 -21.94 -2.17
C CYS A 98 6.78 -21.95 -3.38
N GLY A 99 6.00 -20.88 -3.51
CA GLY A 99 5.10 -20.66 -4.65
C GLY A 99 5.56 -19.53 -5.56
N CYS A 100 4.86 -19.41 -6.68
CA CYS A 100 4.95 -18.27 -7.59
C CYS A 100 3.57 -17.63 -7.76
N SER A 101 3.53 -16.37 -8.20
CA SER A 101 2.28 -15.72 -8.64
C SER A 101 2.51 -15.05 -10.00
N PRO A 102 1.50 -14.99 -10.88
CA PRO A 102 1.53 -14.13 -12.05
C PRO A 102 1.72 -12.66 -11.65
N ASN A 103 2.31 -11.91 -12.58
CA ASN A 103 2.47 -10.46 -12.49
C ASN A 103 1.21 -9.74 -12.95
N ASP A 104 1.10 -8.47 -12.60
CA ASP A 104 0.07 -7.61 -13.16
C ASP A 104 0.41 -7.21 -14.60
N PHE A 105 -0.61 -7.08 -15.44
CA PHE A 105 -0.47 -6.52 -16.77
C PHE A 105 -0.12 -5.02 -16.70
N LYS A 106 0.53 -4.52 -17.75
CA LYS A 106 0.95 -3.12 -17.93
C LYS A 106 0.61 -2.66 -19.35
N PRO A 107 0.66 -1.34 -19.68
CA PRO A 107 0.28 -0.84 -21.01
C PRO A 107 1.04 -1.53 -22.16
N GLU A 108 2.31 -1.86 -21.95
CA GLU A 108 3.13 -2.59 -22.93
C GLU A 108 2.65 -4.03 -23.22
N ASP A 109 1.86 -4.62 -22.32
CA ASP A 109 1.29 -5.96 -22.51
C ASP A 109 -0.03 -5.92 -23.32
N LEU A 110 -0.55 -4.75 -23.72
CA LEU A 110 -1.83 -4.60 -24.45
C LEU A 110 -1.86 -5.37 -25.77
N VAL A 111 -0.81 -5.27 -26.58
CA VAL A 111 -0.71 -5.98 -27.87
C VAL A 111 -0.84 -7.49 -27.68
N ARG A 112 -0.32 -8.01 -26.56
CA ARG A 112 -0.46 -9.43 -26.21
C ARG A 112 -1.89 -9.77 -25.82
N LEU A 113 -2.61 -8.87 -25.14
CA LEU A 113 -4.02 -9.08 -24.79
C LEU A 113 -4.91 -9.08 -26.06
N GLN A 114 -4.65 -8.18 -27.00
CA GLN A 114 -5.42 -8.06 -28.24
C GLN A 114 -5.17 -9.21 -29.22
N SER A 115 -4.00 -9.85 -29.18
CA SER A 115 -3.67 -10.98 -30.05
C SER A 115 -4.24 -12.32 -29.59
N GLN A 116 -5.02 -12.34 -28.50
CA GLN A 116 -5.62 -13.58 -27.99
C GLN A 116 -6.81 -14.02 -28.85
N THR A 117 -6.70 -15.20 -29.47
CA THR A 117 -7.78 -15.79 -30.30
C THR A 117 -8.57 -16.89 -29.59
N ILE A 118 -7.97 -17.54 -28.59
CA ILE A 118 -8.58 -18.66 -27.83
C ILE A 118 -8.86 -18.25 -26.38
N ASN A 119 -8.11 -17.30 -25.84
CA ASN A 119 -8.28 -16.88 -24.44
C ASN A 119 -9.35 -15.80 -24.34
N HIS A 120 -10.33 -16.02 -23.45
CA HIS A 120 -11.45 -15.10 -23.22
C HIS A 120 -11.29 -14.27 -21.95
N PHE A 121 -10.35 -14.66 -21.07
CA PHE A 121 -10.05 -13.93 -19.85
C PHE A 121 -8.55 -13.82 -19.63
N ALA A 122 -8.11 -12.81 -18.90
CA ALA A 122 -6.70 -12.63 -18.53
C ALA A 122 -6.54 -12.27 -17.05
N ARG A 123 -5.37 -12.56 -16.48
CA ARG A 123 -4.99 -12.16 -15.11
C ARG A 123 -3.47 -11.99 -14.93
N LYS A 124 -3.01 -11.10 -14.03
CA LYS A 124 -3.77 -10.30 -13.06
C LYS A 124 -3.84 -8.82 -13.45
N PHE A 125 -4.84 -8.13 -12.92
CA PHE A 125 -5.01 -6.69 -13.02
C PHE A 125 -5.26 -6.15 -11.62
N GLU A 126 -4.51 -5.12 -11.23
CA GLU A 126 -4.63 -4.44 -9.95
C GLU A 126 -4.62 -2.93 -10.25
N PRO A 127 -5.74 -2.19 -10.10
CA PRO A 127 -5.78 -0.76 -10.43
C PRO A 127 -4.77 0.08 -9.62
N ILE A 128 -4.50 -0.32 -8.38
CA ILE A 128 -3.46 0.29 -7.52
C ILE A 128 -2.03 0.11 -8.09
N VAL A 129 -1.83 -0.84 -9.00
CA VAL A 129 -0.55 -1.16 -9.64
C VAL A 129 -0.45 -0.52 -11.04
N ASN A 130 -1.51 -0.62 -11.85
CA ASN A 130 -1.68 0.10 -13.12
C ASN A 130 -3.15 0.00 -13.58
N GLN A 131 -3.86 1.11 -13.51
CA GLN A 131 -5.22 1.28 -14.03
C GLN A 131 -5.22 1.55 -15.54
N GLU A 132 -4.16 2.15 -16.09
CA GLU A 132 -4.10 2.50 -17.52
C GLU A 132 -4.38 1.30 -18.43
N ILE A 133 -3.75 0.15 -18.17
CA ILE A 133 -4.00 -1.07 -18.96
C ILE A 133 -5.45 -1.59 -18.84
N ILE A 134 -6.09 -1.39 -17.69
CA ILE A 134 -7.50 -1.78 -17.47
C ILE A 134 -8.39 -0.88 -18.33
N ASN A 135 -8.13 0.42 -18.29
CA ASN A 135 -8.83 1.44 -19.07
C ASN A 135 -8.68 1.22 -20.58
N LEU A 136 -7.47 0.86 -21.05
CA LEU A 136 -7.19 0.56 -22.46
C LEU A 136 -7.86 -0.74 -22.92
N LEU A 137 -7.85 -1.78 -22.07
CA LEU A 137 -8.49 -3.06 -22.38
C LEU A 137 -10.01 -2.91 -22.47
N ASP A 138 -10.61 -2.17 -21.54
CA ASP A 138 -12.05 -1.89 -21.51
C ASP A 138 -12.51 -1.13 -22.75
N GLU A 139 -11.80 -0.05 -23.13
CA GLU A 139 -12.09 0.70 -24.37
C GLU A 139 -11.95 -0.15 -25.63
N TRP A 140 -10.97 -1.07 -25.66
CA TRP A 140 -10.81 -1.98 -26.79
C TRP A 140 -11.95 -3.00 -26.90
N LEU A 141 -12.45 -3.50 -25.76
CA LEU A 141 -13.53 -4.50 -25.72
C LEU A 141 -14.91 -3.90 -26.00
N PHE A 142 -15.22 -2.75 -25.41
CA PHE A 142 -16.57 -2.19 -25.38
C PHE A 142 -16.71 -0.87 -26.15
N GLY A 143 -15.61 -0.39 -26.73
CA GLY A 143 -15.57 0.88 -27.45
C GLY A 143 -15.25 2.04 -26.52
N LYS A 144 -14.80 3.14 -27.13
CA LYS A 144 -14.53 4.39 -26.42
C LYS A 144 -15.84 5.09 -26.04
N PRO A 145 -16.00 5.60 -24.82
CA PRO A 145 -17.16 6.39 -24.43
C PRO A 145 -17.33 7.61 -25.35
N GLU A 146 -18.58 7.92 -25.75
CA GLU A 146 -18.89 9.06 -26.62
C GLU A 146 -18.52 10.40 -25.97
N THR A 147 -18.69 10.51 -24.66
CA THR A 147 -18.28 11.67 -23.85
C THR A 147 -17.14 11.29 -22.91
N PRO A 148 -16.15 12.19 -22.68
CA PRO A 148 -15.11 11.95 -21.69
C PRO A 148 -15.69 11.58 -20.33
N LEU A 149 -15.34 10.38 -19.85
CA LEU A 149 -15.76 9.94 -18.52
C LEU A 149 -15.03 10.77 -17.46
N ILE A 150 -15.80 11.38 -16.57
CA ILE A 150 -15.28 11.95 -15.33
C ILE A 150 -14.59 10.85 -14.51
N ALA A 151 -13.55 11.20 -13.77
CA ALA A 151 -12.80 10.27 -12.94
C ALA A 151 -12.23 9.03 -13.67
N ARG A 152 -12.10 9.05 -15.00
CA ARG A 152 -11.60 7.91 -15.80
C ARG A 152 -10.24 7.40 -15.32
N ASN A 153 -9.32 8.32 -15.03
CA ASN A 153 -7.96 8.00 -14.59
C ASN A 153 -7.80 8.10 -13.08
N VAL A 154 -8.92 8.13 -12.35
CA VAL A 154 -8.93 8.15 -10.89
C VAL A 154 -9.24 6.76 -10.37
N TYR A 155 -8.59 6.38 -9.29
CA TYR A 155 -8.92 5.17 -8.54
C TYR A 155 -8.95 5.47 -7.04
N TRP A 156 -10.04 5.08 -6.40
CA TRP A 156 -10.24 5.18 -4.96
C TRP A 156 -10.24 3.78 -4.34
N GLU A 157 -9.39 3.56 -3.35
CA GLU A 157 -9.34 2.29 -2.61
C GLU A 157 -9.52 2.55 -1.13
N ASN A 158 -10.62 2.06 -0.56
CA ASN A 158 -10.82 2.10 0.89
C ASN A 158 -9.81 1.16 1.56
N VAL A 159 -9.02 1.69 2.48
CA VAL A 159 -7.97 0.94 3.22
C VAL A 159 -8.24 0.86 4.71
N TYR A 160 -9.32 1.50 5.16
CA TYR A 160 -9.72 1.55 6.55
C TYR A 160 -11.21 1.88 6.65
N HIS A 161 -11.94 1.10 7.43
CA HIS A 161 -13.30 1.39 7.85
C HIS A 161 -13.49 1.01 9.32
N SER A 162 -13.84 1.96 10.17
CA SER A 162 -13.96 1.83 11.63
C SER A 162 -14.81 0.65 12.12
N ARG A 163 -15.82 0.23 11.36
CA ARG A 163 -16.68 -0.93 11.66
C ARG A 163 -15.98 -2.28 11.47
N HIS A 164 -15.01 -2.38 10.56
CA HIS A 164 -14.40 -3.65 10.15
C HIS A 164 -12.93 -3.73 10.57
N ASP A 165 -12.26 -2.59 10.65
CA ASP A 165 -10.83 -2.47 10.82
C ASP A 165 -10.48 -2.05 12.25
N ASN A 166 -10.33 -3.07 13.09
CA ASN A 166 -10.03 -2.95 14.52
C ASN A 166 -8.73 -3.69 14.89
N GLY A 167 -8.20 -3.35 16.07
CA GLY A 167 -7.00 -3.95 16.64
C GLY A 167 -5.70 -3.25 16.25
N SER A 168 -4.62 -3.64 16.93
CA SER A 168 -3.31 -2.97 16.87
C SER A 168 -2.71 -2.75 15.48
N LYS A 169 -3.06 -3.58 14.48
CA LYS A 169 -2.57 -3.40 13.10
C LYS A 169 -3.01 -2.07 12.46
N PHE A 170 -4.04 -1.41 12.99
CA PHE A 170 -4.54 -0.12 12.50
C PHE A 170 -4.17 1.08 13.37
N ASP A 171 -3.44 0.89 14.47
CA ASP A 171 -3.13 1.97 15.41
C ASP A 171 -2.34 3.11 14.77
N MET A 172 -1.41 2.79 13.86
CA MET A 172 -0.64 3.80 13.13
C MET A 172 -1.50 4.57 12.13
N ILE A 173 -2.41 3.88 11.43
CA ILE A 173 -3.38 4.52 10.54
C ILE A 173 -4.28 5.44 11.37
N LEU A 174 -4.82 4.96 12.49
CA LEU A 174 -5.66 5.76 13.38
C LEU A 174 -4.92 6.99 13.92
N THR A 175 -3.64 6.83 14.30
CA THR A 175 -2.78 7.94 14.74
C THR A 175 -2.64 9.01 13.65
N ALA A 176 -2.35 8.60 12.41
CA ALA A 176 -2.21 9.53 11.28
C ALA A 176 -3.53 10.22 10.94
N LEU A 177 -4.63 9.47 10.83
CA LEU A 177 -5.95 10.01 10.48
C LEU A 177 -6.49 11.00 11.53
N GLN A 178 -6.26 10.72 12.82
CA GLN A 178 -6.64 11.67 13.88
C GLN A 178 -5.83 12.97 13.79
N SER A 179 -4.56 12.89 13.42
CA SER A 179 -3.75 14.09 13.16
C SER A 179 -4.25 14.88 11.96
N PHE A 180 -4.57 14.21 10.85
CA PHE A 180 -5.20 14.85 9.69
C PHE A 180 -6.46 15.61 10.08
N SER A 181 -7.33 15.02 10.89
CA SER A 181 -8.57 15.66 11.29
C SER A 181 -8.37 16.88 12.18
N ARG A 182 -7.42 16.82 13.13
CA ARG A 182 -7.03 17.97 13.96
C ARG A 182 -6.37 19.09 13.15
N VAL A 183 -5.48 18.75 12.23
CA VAL A 183 -4.83 19.71 11.34
C VAL A 183 -5.87 20.38 10.45
N ALA A 184 -6.73 19.62 9.79
CA ALA A 184 -7.80 20.17 8.93
C ALA A 184 -8.72 21.13 9.69
N SER A 185 -9.00 20.84 10.97
CA SER A 185 -9.78 21.72 11.85
C SER A 185 -9.10 23.07 12.08
N LYS A 186 -7.79 23.06 12.33
CA LYS A 186 -6.98 24.27 12.56
C LYS A 186 -6.81 25.12 11.30
N GLU A 187 -6.79 24.48 10.12
CA GLU A 187 -6.71 25.15 8.82
C GLU A 187 -8.02 25.81 8.39
N GLN A 188 -9.15 25.52 9.06
CA GLN A 188 -10.41 26.21 8.77
C GLN A 188 -10.37 27.65 9.29
N THR A 189 -10.32 28.61 8.37
CA THR A 189 -10.25 30.06 8.67
C THR A 189 -11.61 30.76 8.54
N VAL A 190 -12.71 30.02 8.63
CA VAL A 190 -14.04 30.60 8.51
C VAL A 190 -14.38 31.44 9.75
N ASN A 191 -14.62 32.73 9.55
CA ASN A 191 -14.91 33.66 10.66
C ASN A 191 -16.13 33.23 11.48
N ASP A 192 -16.01 33.33 12.81
CA ASP A 192 -17.00 32.88 13.81
C ASP A 192 -17.31 31.38 13.78
N CYS A 193 -16.42 30.55 13.24
CA CYS A 193 -16.63 29.11 13.12
C CYS A 193 -15.51 28.34 13.80
N GLU A 194 -15.89 27.41 14.66
CA GLU A 194 -14.96 26.44 15.25
C GLU A 194 -15.33 25.03 14.81
N PHE A 195 -14.33 24.29 14.35
CA PHE A 195 -14.48 22.92 13.88
C PHE A 195 -13.77 21.99 14.85
N PHE A 196 -14.49 21.00 15.37
CA PHE A 196 -13.93 20.01 16.28
C PHE A 196 -14.19 18.61 15.72
N PRO A 197 -13.14 17.82 15.45
CA PRO A 197 -13.32 16.46 14.98
C PRO A 197 -13.90 15.63 16.14
N ILE A 198 -15.01 14.94 15.89
CA ILE A 198 -15.65 14.04 16.84
C ILE A 198 -14.98 12.69 16.73
N TRP A 199 -14.80 12.02 17.87
CA TRP A 199 -14.06 10.78 18.02
C TRP A 199 -14.19 9.76 16.87
N ARG A 200 -13.00 9.19 16.53
CA ARG A 200 -12.62 8.18 15.54
C ARG A 200 -13.02 8.47 14.06
N PRO A 201 -12.04 8.62 13.15
CA PRO A 201 -12.28 8.59 11.71
C PRO A 201 -13.11 7.38 11.29
N GLU A 202 -14.09 7.59 10.41
CA GLU A 202 -15.00 6.54 9.96
C GLU A 202 -14.35 5.67 8.90
N GLN A 203 -13.72 6.30 7.91
CA GLN A 203 -13.09 5.63 6.79
C GLN A 203 -11.86 6.39 6.28
N ALA A 204 -10.92 5.66 5.68
CA ALA A 204 -9.85 6.25 4.89
C ALA A 204 -9.69 5.58 3.53
N THR A 205 -9.48 6.40 2.52
CA THR A 205 -9.44 6.01 1.12
C THR A 205 -8.16 6.55 0.49
N LEU A 206 -7.41 5.70 -0.22
CA LEU A 206 -6.31 6.15 -1.07
C LEU A 206 -6.88 6.80 -2.31
N TYR A 207 -6.37 7.98 -2.68
CA TYR A 207 -6.69 8.67 -3.92
C TYR A 207 -5.52 8.54 -4.90
N MET A 208 -5.78 7.83 -6.00
CA MET A 208 -4.85 7.65 -7.11
C MET A 208 -5.34 8.44 -8.31
N LEU A 209 -4.44 9.13 -9.01
CA LEU A 209 -4.72 9.80 -10.28
C LEU A 209 -3.58 9.50 -11.26
N ASN A 210 -3.94 9.06 -12.46
CA ASN A 210 -3.00 8.67 -13.53
C ASN A 210 -1.92 7.70 -13.02
N ASP A 211 -2.34 6.62 -12.34
CA ASP A 211 -1.44 5.60 -11.74
C ASP A 211 -0.42 6.13 -10.73
N THR A 212 -0.65 7.33 -10.18
CA THR A 212 0.18 7.90 -9.13
C THR A 212 -0.63 8.13 -7.86
N PHE A 213 0.02 7.92 -6.71
CA PHE A 213 -0.57 8.22 -5.41
C PHE A 213 -0.60 9.73 -5.18
N HIS A 214 -1.81 10.26 -5.01
CA HIS A 214 -2.08 11.68 -4.78
C HIS A 214 -2.34 12.00 -3.32
N GLY A 215 -2.92 11.09 -2.54
CA GLY A 215 -3.02 11.27 -1.09
C GLY A 215 -4.07 10.41 -0.41
N VAL A 216 -4.35 10.76 0.85
CA VAL A 216 -5.33 10.07 1.69
C VAL A 216 -6.55 10.96 1.87
N LEU A 217 -7.72 10.37 1.68
CA LEU A 217 -9.01 10.95 2.02
C LEU A 217 -9.47 10.35 3.34
N SER A 218 -9.76 11.19 4.33
CA SER A 218 -10.21 10.76 5.65
C SER A 218 -11.60 11.32 5.91
N GLN A 219 -12.58 10.44 6.15
CA GLN A 219 -13.93 10.86 6.53
C GLN A 219 -14.09 10.76 8.05
N GLN A 220 -14.62 11.81 8.66
CA GLN A 220 -14.91 11.87 10.09
C GLN A 220 -16.07 12.82 10.37
N GLU A 221 -16.77 12.63 11.49
CA GLU A 221 -17.75 13.60 11.96
C GLU A 221 -17.06 14.82 12.57
N TYR A 222 -17.58 16.00 12.27
CA TYR A 222 -17.13 17.25 12.85
C TYR A 222 -18.28 17.95 13.56
N LYS A 223 -18.03 18.37 14.80
CA LYS A 223 -18.86 19.32 15.51
C LYS A 223 -18.47 20.72 15.05
N VAL A 224 -19.39 21.39 14.37
CA VAL A 224 -19.21 22.76 13.88
C VAL A 224 -20.00 23.72 14.76
N ILE A 225 -19.32 24.71 15.32
CA ILE A 225 -19.92 25.74 16.16
C ILE A 225 -19.89 27.06 15.38
N ALA A 226 -21.06 27.64 15.11
CA ALA A 226 -21.19 28.94 14.45
C ALA A 226 -21.65 30.01 15.45
N GLY A 227 -20.83 31.03 15.67
CA GLY A 227 -21.06 32.02 16.73
C GLY A 227 -21.08 31.36 18.12
N ARG A 228 -22.04 31.71 18.98
CA ARG A 228 -22.12 31.18 20.36
C ARG A 228 -23.19 30.11 20.61
N THR A 229 -24.03 29.78 19.63
CA THR A 229 -25.27 29.02 19.89
C THR A 229 -25.56 27.88 18.92
N LEU A 230 -25.22 28.00 17.64
CA LEU A 230 -25.57 26.95 16.68
C LEU A 230 -24.49 25.87 16.63
N ARG A 231 -24.86 24.65 17.00
CA ARG A 231 -23.98 23.48 17.02
C ARG A 231 -24.59 22.42 16.12
N GLU A 232 -23.81 21.96 15.17
CA GLU A 232 -24.22 20.90 14.24
C GLU A 232 -23.10 19.87 14.13
N THR A 233 -23.48 18.59 14.07
CA THR A 233 -22.55 17.49 13.80
C THR A 233 -22.78 17.03 12.37
N ILE A 234 -21.73 17.02 11.57
CA ILE A 234 -21.84 16.66 10.15
C ILE A 234 -20.62 15.84 9.71
N PRO A 235 -20.79 14.82 8.86
CA PRO A 235 -19.65 14.11 8.30
C PRO A 235 -18.96 14.97 7.25
N MET A 236 -17.63 15.02 7.34
CA MET A 236 -16.77 15.71 6.39
C MET A 236 -15.66 14.78 5.91
N GLU A 237 -15.18 15.01 4.70
CA GLU A 237 -14.01 14.32 4.15
C GLU A 237 -12.87 15.31 3.94
N THR A 238 -11.69 14.98 4.47
CA THR A 238 -10.47 15.77 4.33
C THR A 238 -9.50 15.11 3.36
N TYR A 239 -8.79 15.90 2.57
CA TYR A 239 -7.77 15.45 1.64
C TYR A 239 -6.38 15.91 2.08
N PHE A 240 -5.50 14.95 2.32
CA PHE A 240 -4.09 15.16 2.64
C PHE A 240 -3.17 14.55 1.58
N GLN A 241 -2.21 15.34 1.10
CA GLN A 241 -1.24 14.93 0.10
C GLN A 241 0.16 14.81 0.71
N PRO A 242 0.94 13.74 0.43
CA PRO A 242 2.30 13.62 0.94
C PRO A 242 3.24 14.61 0.24
N ILE A 243 4.18 15.16 1.00
CA ILE A 243 5.28 15.99 0.52
C ILE A 243 6.46 15.07 0.18
N ARG A 244 6.92 15.12 -1.08
CA ARG A 244 8.03 14.28 -1.55
C ARG A 244 9.36 15.00 -1.36
N PHE A 245 10.29 14.34 -0.67
CA PHE A 245 11.65 14.83 -0.47
C PHE A 245 12.62 13.98 -1.30
N LEU A 246 13.14 14.55 -2.38
CA LEU A 246 14.17 13.93 -3.19
C LEU A 246 15.14 15.02 -3.68
N GLU A 247 16.39 14.91 -3.25
CA GLU A 247 17.49 15.73 -3.73
C GLU A 247 18.44 14.81 -4.51
N MET A 248 18.72 15.17 -5.76
CA MET A 248 19.57 14.39 -6.65
C MET A 248 20.69 15.28 -7.18
N LYS A 249 21.92 14.78 -7.14
CA LYS A 249 23.09 15.45 -7.71
C LYS A 249 23.25 15.05 -9.19
N ASN A 250 22.19 15.20 -9.97
CA ASN A 250 22.17 14.80 -11.38
C ASN A 250 22.82 15.87 -12.27
N GLY A 251 23.59 15.46 -13.27
CA GLY A 251 23.97 16.31 -14.41
C GLY A 251 25.41 16.87 -14.43
N ASN A 252 26.14 16.89 -13.31
CA ASN A 252 27.49 17.47 -13.25
C ASN A 252 28.60 16.48 -12.82
N MET A 253 28.30 15.19 -12.73
CA MET A 253 29.29 14.17 -12.34
C MET A 253 29.71 13.32 -13.52
N SER A 254 31.00 12.98 -13.59
CA SER A 254 31.50 11.95 -14.50
C SER A 254 30.90 10.60 -14.15
N GLU A 255 30.73 9.74 -15.17
CA GLU A 255 30.44 8.33 -14.96
C GLU A 255 31.50 7.71 -14.04
N PRO A 256 31.11 6.82 -13.09
CA PRO A 256 29.83 6.11 -12.99
C PRO A 256 28.76 6.76 -12.08
N ALA A 257 29.04 7.94 -11.52
CA ALA A 257 28.23 8.51 -10.43
C ALA A 257 26.87 9.08 -10.86
N ASN A 258 26.67 9.37 -12.15
CA ASN A 258 25.42 9.93 -12.70
C ASN A 258 24.33 8.88 -12.97
N ARG A 259 24.57 7.61 -12.60
CA ARG A 259 23.65 6.50 -12.87
C ARG A 259 22.40 6.48 -11.98
N LEU A 260 22.40 7.13 -10.81
CA LEU A 260 21.27 7.11 -9.88
C LEU A 260 20.11 7.98 -10.41
N GLN A 261 18.90 7.42 -10.48
CA GLN A 261 17.73 8.11 -11.05
C GLN A 261 16.68 8.50 -10.01
N SER A 262 16.48 7.68 -8.98
CA SER A 262 15.52 7.97 -7.91
C SER A 262 15.82 7.18 -6.64
N LEU A 263 15.35 7.72 -5.52
CA LEU A 263 15.33 7.11 -4.20
C LEU A 263 13.93 7.19 -3.62
N ALA A 264 13.48 6.14 -2.94
CA ALA A 264 12.24 6.14 -2.19
C ALA A 264 12.39 5.24 -0.96
N VAL A 265 11.80 5.65 0.16
CA VAL A 265 11.71 4.83 1.37
C VAL A 265 10.26 4.49 1.65
N GLY A 266 10.00 3.24 2.01
CA GLY A 266 8.66 2.75 2.33
C GLY A 266 8.72 1.43 3.08
N THR A 267 7.56 0.81 3.28
CA THR A 267 7.43 -0.51 3.92
C THR A 267 6.63 -1.46 3.01
N SER A 268 6.68 -2.75 3.31
CA SER A 268 5.99 -3.78 2.51
C SER A 268 6.35 -3.74 1.03
N TRP A 269 7.66 -3.74 0.74
CA TRP A 269 8.19 -3.77 -0.63
C TRP A 269 7.78 -5.07 -1.36
N ASP A 270 6.94 -4.92 -2.38
CA ASP A 270 6.55 -6.00 -3.27
C ASP A 270 7.59 -6.10 -4.40
N GLN A 271 8.45 -7.12 -4.33
CA GLN A 271 9.47 -7.36 -5.35
C GLN A 271 8.89 -7.80 -6.70
N LYS A 272 7.68 -8.40 -6.71
CA LYS A 272 7.02 -8.88 -7.92
C LYS A 272 6.55 -7.68 -8.75
N GLU A 273 5.85 -6.75 -8.12
CA GLU A 273 5.29 -5.56 -8.77
C GLU A 273 6.18 -4.31 -8.69
N ARG A 274 7.25 -4.37 -7.89
CA ARG A 274 8.22 -3.29 -7.68
C ARG A 274 7.58 -2.00 -7.14
N ILE A 275 6.66 -2.16 -6.19
CA ILE A 275 5.99 -1.07 -5.47
C ILE A 275 6.02 -1.31 -3.95
N PHE A 276 5.83 -0.27 -3.15
CA PHE A 276 5.52 -0.42 -1.73
C PHE A 276 4.02 -0.67 -1.58
N ARG A 277 3.61 -1.72 -0.84
CA ARG A 277 2.18 -1.96 -0.55
C ARG A 277 1.64 -1.06 0.54
N ASN A 278 2.49 -0.49 1.38
CA ASN A 278 2.12 0.68 2.18
C ASN A 278 2.20 1.94 1.31
N ILE A 279 1.18 2.15 0.47
CA ILE A 279 1.11 3.20 -0.54
C ILE A 279 1.16 4.60 0.11
N ALA A 280 0.45 4.78 1.21
CA ALA A 280 0.42 6.04 1.95
C ALA A 280 1.75 6.37 2.64
N GLY A 281 2.64 5.39 2.84
CA GLY A 281 3.91 5.62 3.53
C GLY A 281 3.73 5.99 5.01
N ILE A 282 2.65 5.54 5.64
CA ILE A 282 2.43 5.70 7.09
C ILE A 282 3.36 4.72 7.80
N ILE A 283 4.47 5.21 8.37
CA ILE A 283 5.49 4.39 9.02
C ILE A 283 5.51 4.72 10.52
N GLY A 284 5.39 3.70 11.36
CA GLY A 284 5.46 3.81 12.80
C GLY A 284 6.81 3.37 13.38
N PRO A 285 7.00 3.52 14.71
CA PRO A 285 8.28 3.25 15.36
C PRO A 285 8.72 1.78 15.29
N ARG A 286 7.78 0.85 15.13
CA ARG A 286 8.09 -0.59 15.05
C ARG A 286 8.30 -1.11 13.64
N ASP A 287 8.02 -0.30 12.62
CA ASP A 287 8.10 -0.71 11.21
C ASP A 287 9.53 -0.88 10.72
N GLU A 288 9.70 -1.68 9.67
CA GLU A 288 10.98 -1.95 9.01
C GLU A 288 11.07 -1.23 7.66
N PRO A 289 11.64 -0.02 7.61
CA PRO A 289 11.76 0.73 6.37
C PRO A 289 12.70 0.04 5.38
N VAL A 290 12.40 0.22 4.10
CA VAL A 290 13.19 -0.29 2.97
C VAL A 290 13.49 0.87 2.05
N LEU A 291 14.77 1.03 1.70
CA LEU A 291 15.19 1.94 0.64
C LEU A 291 15.08 1.23 -0.70
N VAL A 292 14.42 1.84 -1.67
CA VAL A 292 14.40 1.42 -3.07
C VAL A 292 15.10 2.49 -3.89
N HIS A 293 15.96 2.06 -4.81
CA HIS A 293 16.75 2.94 -5.65
C HIS A 293 16.80 2.45 -7.10
N ARG A 294 16.69 3.38 -8.04
CA ARG A 294 16.70 3.11 -9.48
C ARG A 294 17.96 3.62 -10.15
N TRP A 295 18.47 2.85 -11.09
CA TRP A 295 19.74 3.08 -11.77
C TRP A 295 19.57 2.97 -13.29
N VAL A 296 20.39 3.70 -14.03
CA VAL A 296 20.63 3.44 -15.46
C VAL A 296 21.74 2.38 -15.59
N HIS A 297 21.75 1.60 -16.66
CA HIS A 297 22.86 0.69 -16.97
C HIS A 297 24.19 1.45 -17.12
N GLY A 298 25.30 0.83 -16.73
CA GLY A 298 26.63 1.46 -16.82
C GLY A 298 27.71 0.71 -16.04
N PRO A 299 28.93 1.25 -15.90
CA PRO A 299 30.03 0.55 -15.23
C PRO A 299 29.78 0.34 -13.73
N GLU A 300 30.34 -0.73 -13.17
CA GLU A 300 30.20 -1.06 -11.75
C GLU A 300 31.01 -0.12 -10.86
N PHE A 301 30.46 0.21 -9.69
CA PHE A 301 31.12 1.08 -8.71
C PHE A 301 30.56 0.84 -7.30
N HIS A 302 31.25 1.36 -6.29
CA HIS A 302 30.83 1.22 -4.90
C HIS A 302 30.19 2.50 -4.40
N VAL A 303 29.14 2.37 -3.61
CA VAL A 303 28.49 3.45 -2.88
C VAL A 303 28.28 3.05 -1.43
N ARG A 304 28.08 4.04 -0.56
CA ARG A 304 27.64 3.86 0.81
C ARG A 304 26.21 4.34 0.96
N ILE A 305 25.35 3.52 1.55
CA ILE A 305 24.00 3.89 1.98
C ILE A 305 24.09 4.32 3.44
N VAL A 306 23.72 5.56 3.73
CA VAL A 306 23.75 6.15 5.07
C VAL A 306 22.34 6.41 5.54
N TRP A 307 21.94 5.78 6.65
CA TRP A 307 20.68 6.03 7.35
C TRP A 307 20.93 6.94 8.54
N GLN A 308 20.26 8.08 8.55
CA GLN A 308 20.40 9.11 9.58
C GLN A 308 19.04 9.38 10.21
N ASP A 309 19.02 9.38 11.54
CA ASP A 309 17.80 9.56 12.32
C ASP A 309 17.45 11.05 12.56
N PRO A 310 16.30 11.34 13.20
CA PRO A 310 15.84 12.71 13.41
C PRO A 310 16.69 13.55 14.36
N LEU A 311 17.67 12.98 15.06
CA LEU A 311 18.64 13.68 15.92
C LEU A 311 20.05 13.62 15.33
N ASN A 312 20.15 13.37 14.02
CA ASN A 312 21.39 13.23 13.26
C ASN A 312 22.26 12.02 13.63
N VAL A 313 21.74 11.04 14.37
CA VAL A 313 22.48 9.80 14.67
C VAL A 313 22.56 8.96 13.40
N ILE A 314 23.75 8.50 13.03
CA ILE A 314 23.90 7.51 11.94
C ILE A 314 23.43 6.16 12.48
N ALA A 315 22.23 5.76 12.06
CA ALA A 315 21.63 4.48 12.46
C ALA A 315 22.28 3.28 11.77
N GLY A 316 22.86 3.48 10.59
CA GLY A 316 23.60 2.45 9.88
C GLY A 316 24.25 2.97 8.59
N MET A 317 25.39 2.39 8.26
CA MET A 317 26.14 2.68 7.05
C MET A 317 26.54 1.39 6.35
N TYR A 318 26.16 1.26 5.08
CA TYR A 318 26.29 0.00 4.34
C TYR A 318 26.97 0.23 3.01
N GLN A 319 28.08 -0.46 2.76
CA GLN A 319 28.70 -0.48 1.43
C GLN A 319 27.91 -1.37 0.48
N MET A 320 27.74 -0.90 -0.75
CA MET A 320 27.01 -1.60 -1.80
C MET A 320 27.75 -1.44 -3.12
N LYS A 321 27.95 -2.56 -3.83
CA LYS A 321 28.43 -2.55 -5.22
C LYS A 321 27.24 -2.41 -6.17
N VAL A 322 27.21 -1.33 -6.94
CA VAL A 322 26.21 -1.09 -7.98
C VAL A 322 26.58 -1.91 -9.21
N ASP A 323 25.71 -2.85 -9.59
CA ASP A 323 25.90 -3.74 -10.74
C ASP A 323 25.68 -3.01 -12.08
N LYS A 324 26.29 -3.53 -13.15
CA LYS A 324 26.15 -2.98 -14.49
C LYS A 324 24.74 -3.05 -15.08
N THR A 325 23.98 -4.07 -14.71
CA THR A 325 22.64 -4.38 -15.23
C THR A 325 21.51 -3.90 -14.33
N TRP A 326 21.80 -3.25 -13.21
CA TRP A 326 20.75 -2.79 -12.31
C TRP A 326 19.89 -1.69 -12.95
N VAL A 327 18.58 -1.92 -12.88
CA VAL A 327 17.54 -0.91 -13.16
C VAL A 327 16.84 -0.50 -11.87
N ILE A 328 16.63 -1.47 -10.98
CA ILE A 328 16.05 -1.28 -9.65
C ILE A 328 16.69 -2.27 -8.68
N SER A 329 16.96 -1.78 -7.47
CA SER A 329 17.43 -2.61 -6.37
C SER A 329 16.95 -1.95 -5.06
N PHE A 330 17.11 -2.65 -3.94
CA PHE A 330 16.60 -2.22 -2.65
C PHE A 330 17.55 -2.63 -1.52
N HIS A 331 17.48 -1.91 -0.42
CA HIS A 331 18.23 -2.16 0.80
C HIS A 331 17.28 -2.15 2.00
N LYS A 332 17.28 -3.26 2.75
CA LYS A 332 16.49 -3.42 3.98
C LYS A 332 17.44 -3.51 5.19
N PRO A 333 17.66 -2.42 5.94
CA PRO A 333 18.49 -2.47 7.15
C PRO A 333 17.80 -3.28 8.25
N LYS A 334 18.60 -3.83 9.17
CA LYS A 334 18.11 -4.39 10.43
C LYS A 334 18.43 -3.41 11.55
N PHE A 335 17.41 -2.77 12.08
CA PHE A 335 17.55 -1.80 13.18
C PHE A 335 16.89 -2.30 14.44
N ASN A 336 17.54 -2.06 15.58
CA ASN A 336 16.92 -2.15 16.89
C ASN A 336 15.69 -1.23 16.96
N LYS A 337 14.68 -1.70 17.70
CA LYS A 337 13.39 -1.02 17.83
C LYS A 337 13.23 -0.42 19.23
N PRO A 338 12.34 0.58 19.40
CA PRO A 338 11.64 1.30 18.32
C PRO A 338 12.55 2.27 17.56
N LEU A 339 12.19 2.61 16.32
CA LEU A 339 12.78 3.72 15.59
C LEU A 339 12.39 5.05 16.25
N ARG A 340 13.33 5.97 16.39
CA ARG A 340 13.06 7.32 16.90
C ARG A 340 12.05 8.03 16.00
N PRO A 341 10.91 8.53 16.53
CA PRO A 341 9.97 9.32 15.73
C PRO A 341 10.56 10.62 15.21
N GLY A 342 10.10 11.05 14.03
CA GLY A 342 10.51 12.26 13.35
C GLY A 342 11.01 12.04 11.92
N THR A 343 11.63 13.07 11.36
CA THR A 343 12.14 13.08 9.99
C THR A 343 13.47 12.35 9.88
N TRP A 344 13.45 11.17 9.26
CA TRP A 344 14.65 10.41 8.91
C TRP A 344 15.19 10.83 7.55
N THR A 345 16.50 10.67 7.36
CA THR A 345 17.19 10.96 6.12
C THR A 345 17.97 9.74 5.64
N VAL A 346 17.89 9.43 4.36
CA VAL A 346 18.69 8.38 3.73
C VAL A 346 19.49 8.96 2.57
N LYS A 347 20.79 8.70 2.54
CA LYS A 347 21.72 9.22 1.52
C LYS A 347 22.43 8.07 0.83
N ILE A 348 22.67 8.20 -0.47
CA ILE A 348 23.64 7.37 -1.20
C ILE A 348 24.87 8.23 -1.48
N VAL A 349 26.02 7.80 -0.97
CA VAL A 349 27.30 8.52 -1.01
C VAL A 349 28.30 7.75 -1.86
N PHE A 350 29.05 8.47 -2.69
CA PHE A 350 30.12 7.96 -3.56
C PHE A 350 31.46 8.60 -3.17
N ASN A 351 32.55 7.83 -3.24
CA ASN A 351 33.90 8.27 -2.88
C ASN A 351 33.96 9.04 -1.56
N ASP A 352 33.24 8.52 -0.58
CA ASP A 352 33.19 8.94 0.81
C ASP A 352 32.59 10.31 1.16
N ASP A 353 32.60 11.28 0.24
CA ASP A 353 32.17 12.65 0.50
C ASP A 353 31.06 13.15 -0.45
N ILE A 354 30.78 12.42 -1.54
CA ILE A 354 29.85 12.90 -2.57
C ILE A 354 28.48 12.26 -2.41
N THR A 355 27.49 13.02 -1.92
CA THR A 355 26.09 12.57 -1.91
C THR A 355 25.52 12.59 -3.32
N LEU A 356 25.23 11.41 -3.88
CA LEU A 356 24.60 11.24 -5.20
C LEU A 356 23.10 11.56 -5.14
N GLY A 357 22.46 11.15 -4.05
CA GLY A 357 21.05 11.41 -3.82
C GLY A 357 20.69 11.29 -2.35
N LEU A 358 19.65 12.02 -1.96
CA LEU A 358 19.11 12.09 -0.62
C LEU A 358 17.58 12.05 -0.68
N THR A 359 16.97 11.30 0.24
CA THR A 359 15.53 11.32 0.44
C THR A 359 15.22 11.35 1.94
N LYS A 360 14.03 11.84 2.30
CA LYS A 360 13.55 11.90 3.68
C LYS A 360 12.24 11.12 3.81
N PHE A 361 12.03 10.54 4.98
CA PHE A 361 10.77 9.88 5.32
C PHE A 361 10.41 10.13 6.78
N LEU A 362 9.13 9.95 7.11
CA LEU A 362 8.61 10.20 8.44
C LEU A 362 8.39 8.90 9.20
N VAL A 363 8.92 8.81 10.43
CA VAL A 363 8.45 7.86 11.44
C VAL A 363 7.51 8.60 12.37
N ILE A 364 6.23 8.25 12.35
CA ILE A 364 5.17 8.93 13.11
C ILE A 364 5.20 8.45 14.57
N PRO A 365 5.16 9.34 15.58
CA PRO A 365 4.97 8.92 16.97
C PRO A 365 3.63 8.20 17.13
N GLN A 366 3.58 7.11 17.89
CA GLN A 366 2.34 6.35 18.10
C GLN A 366 1.54 6.96 19.26
N ASN A 367 0.22 7.15 19.06
CA ASN A 367 -0.69 7.61 20.12
C ASN A 367 -1.84 6.63 20.40
N TYR A 368 -2.06 5.64 19.53
CA TYR A 368 -3.12 4.66 19.72
C TYR A 368 -2.56 3.26 19.92
N TYR A 369 -3.20 2.49 20.79
CA TYR A 369 -2.82 1.13 21.20
C TYR A 369 -4.09 0.31 21.34
N ASP A 370 -4.28 -0.66 20.45
CA ASP A 370 -5.53 -1.43 20.30
C ASP A 370 -6.77 -0.53 20.22
N GLY A 371 -6.66 0.56 19.45
CA GLY A 371 -7.73 1.53 19.23
C GLY A 371 -8.03 2.48 20.39
N LYS A 372 -7.21 2.48 21.46
CA LYS A 372 -7.33 3.40 22.60
C LYS A 372 -6.16 4.36 22.66
N GLU A 373 -6.37 5.53 23.25
CA GLU A 373 -5.26 6.47 23.50
C GLU A 373 -4.18 5.85 24.38
N GLY A 374 -2.93 6.17 24.08
CA GLY A 374 -1.76 5.63 24.74
C GLY A 374 -1.62 6.10 26.17
N VAL A 375 -1.35 5.15 27.06
CA VAL A 375 -0.89 5.45 28.41
C VAL A 375 0.62 5.74 28.41
N LEU A 376 1.08 6.45 29.43
CA LEU A 376 2.47 6.93 29.52
C LEU A 376 3.52 5.84 29.26
N ASN A 377 3.35 4.65 29.84
CA ASN A 377 4.31 3.55 29.68
C ASN A 377 4.42 3.07 28.23
N ASP A 378 3.29 2.93 27.53
CA ASP A 378 3.26 2.48 26.14
C ASP A 378 3.86 3.51 25.21
N VAL A 379 3.53 4.79 25.44
CA VAL A 379 4.07 5.93 24.70
C VAL A 379 5.59 6.01 24.85
N ILE A 380 6.11 5.91 26.08
CA ILE A 380 7.56 5.92 26.31
C ILE A 380 8.22 4.71 25.63
N ALA A 381 7.60 3.54 25.72
CA ALA A 381 8.14 2.31 25.15
C ALA A 381 8.21 2.34 23.61
N THR A 382 7.34 3.07 22.91
CA THR A 382 7.37 3.17 21.45
C THR A 382 8.01 4.42 20.90
N ASN A 383 7.95 5.56 21.62
CA ASN A 383 8.31 6.85 21.05
C ASN A 383 9.69 7.37 21.50
N ASN A 384 10.41 6.65 22.36
CA ASN A 384 11.70 7.11 22.91
C ASN A 384 12.94 6.67 22.10
N GLY A 385 12.75 5.95 20.98
CA GLY A 385 13.84 5.36 20.20
C GLY A 385 14.45 4.10 20.84
N PRO A 386 15.49 3.51 20.24
CA PRO A 386 16.04 2.25 20.73
C PRO A 386 16.81 2.47 22.04
N PRO A 387 16.95 1.43 22.89
CA PRO A 387 17.78 1.51 24.09
C PRO A 387 19.19 2.04 23.78
N ALA A 388 19.67 2.96 24.62
CA ALA A 388 20.95 3.67 24.45
C ALA A 388 21.12 4.45 23.11
N GLY A 389 20.06 4.59 22.30
CA GLY A 389 20.15 5.21 20.97
C GLY A 389 20.90 4.37 19.94
N LEU A 390 21.12 3.07 20.22
CA LEU A 390 21.89 2.17 19.38
C LEU A 390 20.98 1.40 18.43
N TYR A 391 21.10 1.68 17.13
CA TYR A 391 20.31 1.02 16.08
C TYR A 391 20.93 -0.29 15.58
N ALA A 392 22.23 -0.48 15.74
CA ALA A 392 22.96 -1.71 15.37
C ALA A 392 24.11 -1.95 16.34
N SER A 393 24.53 -3.22 16.50
CA SER A 393 25.67 -3.62 17.33
C SER A 393 27.01 -3.17 16.77
N ASP A 394 27.10 -3.04 15.45
CA ASP A 394 28.37 -2.96 14.73
C ASP A 394 28.83 -1.51 14.49
N TYR A 395 28.01 -0.52 14.88
CA TYR A 395 28.25 0.90 14.63
C TYR A 395 27.98 1.71 15.89
N VAL A 396 29.05 2.05 16.59
CA VAL A 396 29.05 3.13 17.59
C VAL A 396 29.90 4.25 17.00
N VAL A 397 29.30 5.06 16.12
CA VAL A 397 29.91 6.37 15.84
C VAL A 397 29.52 7.25 17.01
N GLU A 398 30.44 7.42 17.97
CA GLU A 398 30.36 8.51 18.92
C GLU A 398 30.27 9.81 18.12
N PHE A 399 29.09 10.43 18.13
CA PHE A 399 28.93 11.74 17.54
C PHE A 399 29.67 12.74 18.41
N ASP A 400 30.51 13.56 17.77
CA ASP A 400 30.90 14.85 18.33
C ASP A 400 29.65 15.73 18.40
N ARG A 401 28.92 15.63 19.52
CA ARG A 401 27.64 16.34 19.76
C ARG A 401 27.79 17.85 19.65
N ALA A 402 29.01 18.37 19.82
CA ALA A 402 29.33 19.78 19.74
C ALA A 402 29.32 20.34 18.31
N ALA A 403 29.55 19.52 17.28
CA ALA A 403 29.71 19.99 15.90
C ALA A 403 28.38 20.31 15.16
N ASN A 404 27.22 19.89 15.69
CA ASN A 404 25.94 19.91 14.97
C ASN A 404 24.77 20.62 15.69
N ASP A 405 25.02 21.34 16.79
CA ASP A 405 24.01 22.12 17.54
C ASP A 405 22.67 21.36 17.76
N THR A 406 22.76 20.15 18.31
CA THR A 406 21.60 19.25 18.49
C THR A 406 21.03 19.26 19.90
N SER A 407 21.64 20.00 20.84
CA SER A 407 21.32 19.95 22.26
C SER A 407 19.85 20.32 22.55
N GLU A 408 19.34 21.38 21.93
CA GLU A 408 17.95 21.80 22.10
C GLU A 408 16.95 20.76 21.56
N ARG A 409 17.22 20.22 20.37
CA ARG A 409 16.38 19.19 19.73
C ARG A 409 16.33 17.91 20.54
N VAL A 410 17.43 17.54 21.19
CA VAL A 410 17.49 16.36 22.08
C VAL A 410 16.62 16.57 23.32
N VAL A 411 16.70 17.74 23.94
CA VAL A 411 15.88 18.09 25.12
C VAL A 411 14.39 18.11 24.75
N GLU A 412 14.05 18.75 23.63
CA GLU A 412 12.67 18.80 23.12
C GLU A 412 12.15 17.40 22.82
N PHE A 413 12.93 16.58 22.12
CA PHE A 413 12.57 15.19 21.83
C PHE A 413 12.33 14.38 23.11
N ALA A 414 13.22 14.49 24.10
CA ALA A 414 13.10 13.75 25.36
C ALA A 414 11.88 14.17 26.19
N LYS A 415 11.43 15.43 26.04
CA LYS A 415 10.17 15.92 26.60
C LYS A 415 8.98 15.32 25.85
N ASN A 416 8.97 15.45 24.52
CA ASN A 416 7.86 15.01 23.67
C ASN A 416 7.66 13.50 23.69
N SER A 417 8.73 12.70 23.79
CA SER A 417 8.65 11.23 23.85
C SER A 417 7.99 10.69 25.12
N LYS A 418 7.79 11.55 26.13
CA LYS A 418 7.12 11.26 27.40
C LYS A 418 5.80 12.01 27.58
N SER A 419 5.37 12.74 26.56
CA SER A 419 4.10 13.48 26.57
C SER A 419 2.93 12.55 26.26
N ILE A 420 1.75 12.85 26.83
CA ILE A 420 0.47 12.18 26.52
C ILE A 420 -0.62 13.22 26.25
N GLY A 421 -1.77 12.78 25.75
CA GLY A 421 -2.92 13.65 25.46
C GLY A 421 -2.57 14.78 24.50
N SER A 422 -3.08 15.98 24.75
CA SER A 422 -2.93 17.14 23.85
C SER A 422 -1.47 17.52 23.55
N SER A 423 -0.53 17.27 24.47
CA SER A 423 0.89 17.54 24.23
C SER A 423 1.49 16.56 23.21
N LEU A 424 1.12 15.29 23.25
CA LEU A 424 1.55 14.30 22.26
C LEU A 424 0.87 14.55 20.91
N GLU A 425 -0.42 14.87 20.93
CA GLU A 425 -1.17 15.24 19.73
C GLU A 425 -0.56 16.46 19.02
N GLY A 426 -0.18 17.50 19.76
CA GLY A 426 0.50 18.68 19.21
C GLY A 426 1.85 18.35 18.57
N TRP A 427 2.62 17.44 19.19
CA TRP A 427 3.89 16.98 18.61
C TRP A 427 3.66 16.19 17.31
N ILE A 428 2.68 15.29 17.30
CA ILE A 428 2.31 14.51 16.10
C ILE A 428 1.86 15.45 14.99
N ASP A 429 0.93 16.38 15.27
CA ASP A 429 0.42 17.34 14.28
C ASP A 429 1.55 18.17 13.65
N SER A 430 2.47 18.69 14.48
CA SER A 430 3.61 19.49 14.02
C SER A 430 4.52 18.71 13.06
N ILE A 431 4.83 17.46 13.37
CA ILE A 431 5.67 16.62 12.52
C ILE A 431 4.91 16.18 11.26
N MET A 432 3.62 15.85 11.37
CA MET A 432 2.79 15.46 10.23
C MET A 432 2.71 16.58 9.19
N GLN A 433 2.54 17.84 9.62
CA GLN A 433 2.52 19.01 8.72
C GLN A 433 3.84 19.23 7.95
N GLN A 434 4.97 18.66 8.40
CA GLN A 434 6.24 18.73 7.65
C GLN A 434 6.29 17.75 6.47
N HIS A 435 5.47 16.69 6.49
CA HIS A 435 5.46 15.62 5.46
C HIS A 435 4.13 15.48 4.74
N TRP A 436 3.08 16.14 5.22
CA TRP A 436 1.74 16.09 4.67
C TRP A 436 1.16 17.49 4.58
N LYS A 437 0.56 17.77 3.42
CA LYS A 437 -0.13 19.01 3.13
C LYS A 437 -1.63 18.79 3.19
N PHE A 438 -2.33 19.61 3.98
CA PHE A 438 -3.78 19.74 3.88
C PHE A 438 -4.15 20.40 2.55
N VAL A 439 -4.99 19.76 1.75
CA VAL A 439 -5.40 20.25 0.43
C VAL A 439 -6.82 20.77 0.42
N GLY A 440 -7.73 20.10 1.12
CA GLY A 440 -9.13 20.51 1.16
C GLY A 440 -9.98 19.69 2.11
N ILE A 441 -11.18 20.21 2.37
CA ILE A 441 -12.24 19.55 3.13
C ILE A 441 -13.56 19.76 2.41
N CYS A 442 -14.44 18.77 2.46
CA CYS A 442 -15.78 18.84 1.90
C CYS A 442 -16.81 18.21 2.84
N VAL A 443 -18.07 18.57 2.65
CA VAL A 443 -19.20 18.02 3.41
C VAL A 443 -19.76 16.81 2.66
N SER A 444 -19.83 15.65 3.31
CA SER A 444 -20.21 14.39 2.65
C SER A 444 -21.72 14.10 2.67
N SER A 445 -22.49 14.79 3.52
CA SER A 445 -23.94 14.66 3.57
C SER A 445 -24.65 15.58 2.57
N GLU A 446 -25.87 15.20 2.16
CA GLU A 446 -26.75 16.09 1.42
C GLU A 446 -27.01 17.38 2.21
N ARG A 447 -26.98 18.53 1.52
CA ARG A 447 -27.09 19.86 2.16
C ARG A 447 -28.52 20.25 2.55
N THR A 448 -29.47 19.32 2.50
CA THR A 448 -30.89 19.62 2.72
C THR A 448 -31.11 19.99 4.19
N GLY A 449 -31.40 21.28 4.45
CA GLY A 449 -31.72 21.78 5.79
C GLY A 449 -30.54 22.29 6.64
N VAL A 450 -29.33 22.42 6.07
CA VAL A 450 -28.17 22.98 6.79
C VAL A 450 -28.40 24.48 7.07
N LYS A 451 -28.65 24.83 8.33
CA LYS A 451 -28.83 26.23 8.78
C LYS A 451 -27.51 26.90 9.19
N ASN A 452 -26.42 26.13 9.25
CA ASN A 452 -25.13 26.61 9.71
C ASN A 452 -24.35 27.35 8.61
N LYS A 453 -24.13 28.65 8.81
CA LYS A 453 -23.37 29.52 7.89
C LYS A 453 -21.94 29.04 7.61
N CYS A 454 -21.32 28.32 8.54
CA CYS A 454 -19.97 27.78 8.41
C CYS A 454 -19.93 26.62 7.43
N ILE A 455 -20.90 25.70 7.55
CA ILE A 455 -21.01 24.51 6.70
C ILE A 455 -21.39 24.91 5.27
N ALA A 456 -22.24 25.93 5.11
CA ALA A 456 -22.66 26.42 3.80
C ALA A 456 -21.50 26.92 2.91
N GLN A 457 -20.38 27.35 3.51
CA GLN A 457 -19.19 27.85 2.80
C GLN A 457 -18.25 26.74 2.33
N LEU A 458 -18.33 25.55 2.92
CA LEU A 458 -17.53 24.40 2.50
C LEU A 458 -18.12 23.79 1.22
N PRO A 459 -17.34 23.16 0.33
CA PRO A 459 -17.84 22.48 -0.86
C PRO A 459 -18.54 21.15 -0.52
N SER A 460 -19.43 20.69 -1.42
CA SER A 460 -20.07 19.37 -1.33
C SER A 460 -19.09 18.36 -1.85
N CYS A 461 -18.90 17.24 -1.15
CA CYS A 461 -17.96 16.21 -1.59
C CYS A 461 -18.27 15.70 -2.99
N SER A 462 -19.56 15.53 -3.32
CA SER A 462 -20.06 15.16 -4.65
C SER A 462 -19.65 16.11 -5.79
N ASN A 463 -19.29 17.36 -5.47
CA ASN A 463 -18.96 18.38 -6.45
C ASN A 463 -17.45 18.62 -6.56
N THR A 464 -16.64 17.87 -5.82
CA THR A 464 -15.18 17.92 -5.93
C THR A 464 -14.70 16.92 -6.99
N ASP A 465 -13.44 17.03 -7.41
CA ASP A 465 -12.79 16.10 -8.35
C ASP A 465 -11.95 15.01 -7.64
N TRP A 466 -11.75 15.14 -6.32
CA TRP A 466 -10.88 14.27 -5.53
C TRP A 466 -11.63 13.40 -4.51
N SER A 467 -12.83 13.77 -4.08
CA SER A 467 -13.52 13.07 -2.99
C SER A 467 -13.91 11.64 -3.37
N SER A 468 -13.93 10.74 -2.39
CA SER A 468 -14.50 9.40 -2.57
C SER A 468 -16.01 9.41 -2.80
N LYS A 469 -16.68 10.56 -2.63
CA LYS A 469 -18.10 10.77 -2.90
C LYS A 469 -18.35 11.49 -4.24
N SER A 470 -17.29 11.86 -4.94
CA SER A 470 -17.40 12.36 -6.31
C SER A 470 -17.93 11.26 -7.24
N PRO A 471 -18.69 11.60 -8.29
CA PRO A 471 -19.24 10.58 -9.17
C PRO A 471 -18.15 9.78 -9.87
N ASP A 472 -18.32 8.46 -9.92
CA ASP A 472 -17.37 7.54 -10.56
C ASP A 472 -18.10 6.56 -11.50
N PRO A 473 -18.55 7.03 -12.68
CA PRO A 473 -19.41 6.21 -13.55
C PRO A 473 -18.82 4.88 -13.97
N LYS A 474 -17.49 4.74 -14.01
CA LYS A 474 -16.82 3.50 -14.44
C LYS A 474 -16.93 2.36 -13.41
N SER A 475 -17.25 2.67 -12.15
CA SER A 475 -17.40 1.69 -11.07
C SER A 475 -18.83 1.61 -10.52
N GLU A 476 -19.71 2.52 -10.95
CA GLU A 476 -21.12 2.53 -10.60
C GLU A 476 -21.88 1.43 -11.35
N VAL A 477 -22.65 0.62 -10.61
CA VAL A 477 -23.62 -0.31 -11.21
C VAL A 477 -25.00 0.33 -11.12
N LYS A 478 -25.53 0.78 -12.25
CA LYS A 478 -26.84 1.43 -12.33
C LYS A 478 -27.94 0.43 -12.70
N ARG A 479 -28.40 0.44 -13.95
CA ARG A 479 -29.49 -0.43 -14.43
C ARG A 479 -28.99 -1.38 -15.52
N ILE A 480 -29.85 -2.31 -15.90
CA ILE A 480 -29.62 -3.20 -17.05
C ILE A 480 -30.26 -2.55 -18.28
N GLU A 481 -29.47 -2.38 -19.34
CA GLU A 481 -29.92 -1.87 -20.64
C GLU A 481 -30.65 -2.97 -21.45
N PRO A 482 -31.45 -2.61 -22.48
CA PRO A 482 -32.23 -3.57 -23.25
C PRO A 482 -31.43 -4.69 -23.93
N ASN A 483 -30.13 -4.47 -24.16
CA ASN A 483 -29.21 -5.46 -24.72
C ASN A 483 -28.67 -6.45 -23.67
N GLY A 484 -29.10 -6.33 -22.39
CA GLY A 484 -28.68 -7.19 -21.28
C GLY A 484 -27.35 -6.79 -20.62
N TYR A 485 -26.74 -5.68 -21.02
CA TYR A 485 -25.52 -5.13 -20.41
C TYR A 485 -25.86 -4.12 -19.31
N LEU A 486 -24.89 -3.80 -18.45
CA LEU A 486 -25.03 -2.77 -17.42
C LEU A 486 -24.81 -1.38 -18.02
N SER A 487 -25.60 -0.41 -17.54
CA SER A 487 -25.53 1.01 -17.92
C SER A 487 -24.48 1.79 -17.15
#